data_AF-A0A5B8VEP1-F1
#
_entry.id   AF-A0A5B8VEP1-F1
#
_cell.length_a   1.000
_cell.length_b   1.000
_cell.length_c   1.000
_cell.angle_alpha   90.00
_cell.angle_beta   90.00
_cell.angle_gamma   90.00
#
_symmetry.space_group_name_H-M   'P 1'
#
loop_
_entity.id
_entity.type
_entity.pdbx_description
1 polymer ?
#
loop_
_entity_poly.entity_id
_entity_poly.type
_entity_poly.pdbx_seq_one_letter_code
_entity_poly.pdbx_strand_id
1 'polypeptide(L)'
;MDLSIVSEWVSELNNQWFLEKQKTFGEEWIYDKKKGKIYEVFPNSDYYEDEDEWKEINRDIIIDIDFIQYCWDSYFKQSFSEQDLSDKVIPVDTRKISNRILNFIITHTIDFTEPTAINNLIIEVIETIRNAMKQLLIGNSDEVYDKVLDIFFFNTRKEISRRFGHIKQEVELIDDYKYRLEFDLNQEQLAALLFILNKAELLNTLNVNDTSFLHFCQQFFYFKFKDDYKHPNSFRTISDKYNECKGGLNIKNVDFVKEKLNKALKDL
;
A
#
# COMPACT_ATOMS: atom_id res chain seq x y z
N MET A 1 -0.58 -12.45 -18.02
CA MET A 1 -1.58 -11.57 -17.39
C MET A 1 -1.92 -10.50 -18.39
N ASP A 2 -3.21 -10.24 -18.62
CA ASP A 2 -3.62 -9.26 -19.63
C ASP A 2 -3.83 -7.88 -18.98
N LEU A 3 -2.91 -6.95 -19.26
CA LEU A 3 -2.99 -5.57 -18.78
C LEU A 3 -3.86 -4.67 -19.69
N SER A 4 -4.35 -5.19 -20.82
CA SER A 4 -5.19 -4.43 -21.75
C SER A 4 -6.44 -3.87 -21.06
N ILE A 5 -7.03 -4.63 -20.13
CA ILE A 5 -8.22 -4.22 -19.38
C ILE A 5 -8.00 -2.96 -18.53
N VAL A 6 -6.78 -2.74 -18.02
CA VAL A 6 -6.43 -1.50 -17.30
C VAL A 6 -6.44 -0.32 -18.28
N SER A 7 -5.88 -0.51 -19.47
CA SER A 7 -5.91 0.50 -20.53
C SER A 7 -7.32 0.80 -21.01
N GLU A 8 -8.18 -0.21 -21.12
CA GLU A 8 -9.60 -0.06 -21.47
C GLU A 8 -10.35 0.79 -20.45
N TRP A 9 -10.20 0.51 -19.15
CA TRP A 9 -10.84 1.31 -18.11
C TRP A 9 -10.34 2.76 -18.10
N VAL A 10 -9.05 2.99 -18.30
CA VAL A 10 -8.53 4.36 -18.42
C VAL A 10 -9.10 5.06 -19.65
N SER A 11 -9.31 4.34 -20.75
CA SER A 11 -9.88 4.89 -21.99
C SER A 11 -11.35 5.32 -21.87
N GLU A 12 -12.06 4.90 -20.81
CA GLU A 12 -13.37 5.45 -20.45
C GLU A 12 -13.29 6.96 -20.15
N LEU A 13 -12.12 7.47 -19.72
CA LEU A 13 -11.88 8.88 -19.37
C LEU A 13 -11.54 9.75 -20.58
N ASN A 14 -12.11 9.46 -21.75
CA ASN A 14 -11.85 10.19 -22.98
C ASN A 14 -12.47 11.61 -22.98
N ASN A 15 -12.21 12.38 -24.05
CA ASN A 15 -12.71 13.75 -24.15
C ASN A 15 -14.25 13.84 -24.14
N GLN A 16 -14.94 12.85 -24.69
CA GLN A 16 -16.40 12.82 -24.65
C GLN A 16 -16.90 12.67 -23.20
N TRP A 17 -16.30 11.78 -22.42
CA TRP A 17 -16.57 11.66 -20.99
C TRP A 17 -16.31 12.98 -20.25
N PHE A 18 -15.22 13.68 -20.57
CA PHE A 18 -14.88 14.96 -19.94
C PHE A 18 -15.95 16.03 -20.19
N LEU A 19 -16.41 16.17 -21.45
CA LEU A 19 -17.47 17.10 -21.82
C LEU A 19 -18.80 16.75 -21.14
N GLU A 20 -19.13 15.46 -21.02
CA GLU A 20 -20.32 15.00 -20.32
C GLU A 20 -20.25 15.24 -18.81
N LYS A 21 -19.07 15.04 -18.18
CA LYS A 21 -18.84 15.40 -16.78
C LYS A 21 -18.99 16.89 -16.56
N GLN A 22 -18.45 17.73 -17.44
CA GLN A 22 -18.55 19.17 -17.34
C GLN A 22 -19.99 19.65 -17.43
N LYS A 23 -20.76 19.07 -18.37
CA LYS A 23 -22.20 19.33 -18.47
C LYS A 23 -22.92 18.94 -17.19
N THR A 24 -22.68 17.73 -16.68
CA THR A 24 -23.33 17.23 -15.46
C THR A 24 -23.00 18.10 -14.25
N PHE A 25 -21.74 18.54 -14.11
CA PHE A 25 -21.32 19.45 -13.04
C PHE A 25 -22.07 20.78 -13.03
N GLY A 26 -22.36 21.34 -14.22
CA GLY A 26 -23.15 22.56 -14.36
C GLY A 26 -24.66 22.38 -14.16
N GLU A 27 -25.15 21.13 -14.15
CA GLU A 27 -26.54 20.76 -13.86
C GLU A 27 -26.78 20.46 -12.37
N GLU A 28 -25.74 20.43 -11.54
CA GLU A 28 -25.88 20.18 -10.09
C GLU A 28 -26.70 21.27 -9.40
N TRP A 29 -27.53 20.86 -8.43
CA TRP A 29 -28.57 21.74 -7.87
C TRP A 29 -28.00 22.98 -7.16
N ILE A 30 -26.84 22.83 -6.52
CA ILE A 30 -26.09 23.91 -5.84
C ILE A 30 -24.88 24.37 -6.63
N TYR A 31 -24.91 24.19 -7.94
CA TYR A 31 -23.90 24.79 -8.80
C TYR A 31 -24.03 26.32 -8.82
N ASP A 32 -23.06 27.01 -8.25
CA ASP A 32 -22.96 28.46 -8.28
C ASP A 32 -22.25 28.90 -9.57
N LYS A 33 -23.03 29.38 -10.54
CA LYS A 33 -22.52 29.88 -11.83
C LYS A 33 -21.52 31.03 -11.71
N LYS A 34 -21.62 31.87 -10.67
CA LYS A 34 -20.69 32.99 -10.46
C LYS A 34 -19.35 32.50 -9.93
N LYS A 35 -19.36 31.48 -9.08
CA LYS A 35 -18.15 30.87 -8.51
C LYS A 35 -17.56 29.76 -9.37
N GLY A 36 -18.32 29.23 -10.32
CA GLY A 36 -17.89 28.14 -11.20
C GLY A 36 -17.73 26.81 -10.46
N LYS A 37 -18.51 26.58 -9.41
CA LYS A 37 -18.35 25.42 -8.52
C LYS A 37 -19.63 25.06 -7.78
N ILE A 38 -19.69 23.84 -7.26
CA ILE A 38 -20.73 23.41 -6.32
C ILE A 38 -20.43 24.09 -5.00
N TYR A 39 -21.33 24.96 -4.54
CA TYR A 39 -21.10 25.76 -3.34
C TYR A 39 -22.38 26.01 -2.57
N GLU A 40 -22.36 25.71 -1.28
CA GLU A 40 -23.46 26.01 -0.37
C GLU A 40 -22.96 26.17 1.06
N VAL A 41 -23.62 27.02 1.84
CA VAL A 41 -23.31 27.22 3.26
C VAL A 41 -24.55 26.87 4.06
N PHE A 42 -24.43 25.87 4.93
CA PHE A 42 -25.48 25.47 5.84
C PHE A 42 -25.17 25.97 7.24
N PRO A 43 -26.06 26.76 7.85
CA PRO A 43 -25.95 27.02 9.28
C PRO A 43 -26.20 25.70 10.02
N ASN A 44 -25.28 25.34 10.91
CA ASN A 44 -25.41 24.19 11.80
C ASN A 44 -25.21 24.65 13.24
N SER A 45 -26.20 24.41 14.09
CA SER A 45 -26.13 24.68 15.51
C SER A 45 -25.75 23.40 16.26
N ASP A 46 -24.57 23.38 16.89
CA ASP A 46 -24.18 22.32 17.81
C ASP A 46 -24.42 22.79 19.25
N TYR A 47 -24.90 21.90 20.12
CA TYR A 47 -25.13 22.19 21.53
C TYR A 47 -24.09 21.44 22.38
N TYR A 48 -23.53 22.12 23.37
CA TYR A 48 -22.65 21.51 24.38
C TYR A 48 -23.00 22.02 25.77
N GLU A 49 -22.80 21.18 26.78
CA GLU A 49 -23.05 21.51 28.18
C GLU A 49 -21.76 22.06 28.80
N ASP A 50 -21.85 23.24 29.41
CA ASP A 50 -20.74 23.94 30.07
C ASP A 50 -21.27 24.55 31.37
N GLU A 51 -20.73 24.11 32.51
CA GLU A 51 -21.14 24.54 33.85
C GLU A 51 -22.67 24.46 34.09
N ASP A 52 -23.29 23.32 33.75
CA ASP A 52 -24.73 23.06 33.89
C ASP A 52 -25.64 23.97 33.01
N GLU A 53 -25.08 24.71 32.07
CA GLU A 53 -25.81 25.46 31.04
C GLU A 53 -25.56 24.89 29.63
N TRP A 54 -26.64 24.73 28.86
CA TRP A 54 -26.54 24.37 27.44
C TRP A 54 -26.17 25.61 26.61
N LYS A 55 -25.00 25.57 25.95
CA LYS A 55 -24.53 26.61 25.05
C LYS A 55 -24.67 26.16 23.60
N GLU A 56 -25.22 27.05 22.76
CA GLU A 56 -25.33 26.87 21.32
C GLU A 56 -24.10 27.45 20.62
N ILE A 57 -23.41 26.64 19.82
CA ILE A 57 -22.39 27.11 18.87
C ILE A 57 -22.97 27.03 17.48
N ASN A 58 -23.13 28.18 16.85
CA ASN A 58 -23.42 28.27 15.42
C ASN A 58 -22.13 28.09 14.62
N ARG A 59 -22.08 27.06 13.78
CA ARG A 59 -21.00 26.79 12.82
C ARG A 59 -21.59 26.66 11.43
N ASP A 60 -20.88 27.21 10.46
CA ASP A 60 -21.24 27.04 9.07
C ASP A 60 -20.60 25.75 8.51
N ILE A 61 -21.41 24.86 7.94
CA ILE A 61 -20.94 23.77 7.11
C ILE A 61 -20.87 24.28 5.67
N ILE A 62 -19.67 24.36 5.13
CA ILE A 62 -19.43 24.86 3.76
C ILE A 62 -19.21 23.67 2.83
N ILE A 63 -20.05 23.55 1.82
CA ILE A 63 -19.78 22.74 0.63
C ILE A 63 -19.02 23.63 -0.35
N ASP A 64 -17.85 23.18 -0.78
CA ASP A 64 -16.99 23.87 -1.74
C ASP A 64 -16.28 22.81 -2.59
N ILE A 65 -16.84 22.52 -3.77
CA ILE A 65 -16.37 21.45 -4.65
C ILE A 65 -16.16 22.00 -6.05
N ASP A 66 -14.90 22.04 -6.49
CA ASP A 66 -14.54 22.43 -7.84
C ASP A 66 -14.75 21.27 -8.86
N PHE A 67 -14.65 21.59 -10.14
CA PHE A 67 -14.90 20.61 -11.20
C PHE A 67 -13.92 19.43 -11.17
N ILE A 68 -12.66 19.69 -10.82
CA ILE A 68 -11.62 18.66 -10.78
C ILE A 68 -11.91 17.68 -9.63
N GLN A 69 -12.29 18.19 -8.46
CA GLN A 69 -12.73 17.39 -7.32
C GLN A 69 -13.98 16.58 -7.66
N TYR A 70 -14.94 17.19 -8.37
CA TYR A 70 -16.16 16.51 -8.83
C TYR A 70 -15.89 15.37 -9.82
N CYS A 71 -14.86 15.49 -10.68
CA CYS A 71 -14.40 14.41 -11.56
C CYS A 71 -13.77 13.23 -10.79
N TRP A 72 -13.22 13.48 -9.60
CA TRP A 72 -12.74 12.41 -8.72
C TRP A 72 -13.88 11.61 -8.12
N ASP A 73 -14.82 12.29 -7.48
CA ASP A 73 -15.98 11.68 -6.83
C ASP A 73 -17.14 12.66 -6.91
N SER A 74 -18.11 12.38 -7.77
CA SER A 74 -19.23 13.30 -7.99
C SER A 74 -20.08 13.44 -6.74
N TYR A 75 -20.39 14.69 -6.39
CA TYR A 75 -21.18 15.05 -5.22
C TYR A 75 -22.65 15.17 -5.59
N PHE A 76 -23.48 14.27 -5.06
CA PHE A 76 -24.93 14.31 -5.23
C PHE A 76 -25.62 14.47 -3.87
N LYS A 77 -25.92 15.71 -3.46
CA LYS A 77 -26.74 15.94 -2.26
C LYS A 77 -28.22 15.88 -2.63
N GLN A 78 -28.84 14.71 -2.54
CA GLN A 78 -30.30 14.52 -2.68
C GLN A 78 -30.95 15.15 -3.95
N SER A 79 -30.18 15.57 -4.96
CA SER A 79 -30.60 16.33 -6.15
C SER A 79 -31.32 15.50 -7.22
N PHE A 80 -31.70 14.28 -6.88
CA PHE A 80 -32.59 13.43 -7.68
C PHE A 80 -33.79 12.90 -6.91
N SER A 81 -34.12 13.49 -5.76
CA SER A 81 -35.29 13.09 -4.99
C SER A 81 -36.64 13.48 -5.64
N GLU A 82 -36.65 14.20 -6.78
CA GLU A 82 -37.90 14.57 -7.47
C GLU A 82 -37.85 14.55 -9.02
N GLN A 83 -36.79 14.04 -9.65
CA GLN A 83 -36.76 13.81 -11.11
C GLN A 83 -36.38 12.36 -11.40
N ASP A 84 -37.21 11.70 -12.23
CA ASP A 84 -37.00 10.34 -12.74
C ASP A 84 -35.56 10.19 -13.29
N LEU A 85 -34.72 9.57 -12.46
CA LEU A 85 -33.32 9.28 -12.73
C LEU A 85 -33.11 8.11 -13.67
N SER A 86 -34.17 7.38 -14.02
CA SER A 86 -34.07 6.12 -14.75
C SER A 86 -33.37 6.28 -16.10
N ASP A 87 -33.38 7.50 -16.66
CA ASP A 87 -32.97 7.76 -18.03
C ASP A 87 -31.65 8.56 -18.16
N LYS A 88 -31.11 9.13 -17.06
CA LYS A 88 -29.85 9.89 -17.12
C LYS A 88 -28.63 9.00 -16.89
N VAL A 89 -27.84 8.79 -17.94
CA VAL A 89 -26.52 8.15 -17.86
C VAL A 89 -25.53 9.13 -17.22
N ILE A 90 -25.15 8.87 -15.96
CA ILE A 90 -24.15 9.66 -15.24
C ILE A 90 -22.75 9.16 -15.64
N PRO A 91 -21.84 10.02 -16.12
CA PRO A 91 -20.49 9.60 -16.46
C PRO A 91 -19.75 9.03 -15.25
N VAL A 92 -18.91 8.02 -15.47
CA VAL A 92 -18.16 7.33 -14.41
C VAL A 92 -17.22 8.27 -13.67
N ASP A 93 -17.04 8.07 -12.37
CA ASP A 93 -16.07 8.82 -11.56
C ASP A 93 -14.68 8.24 -11.73
N THR A 94 -13.66 9.09 -11.77
CA THR A 94 -12.28 8.61 -11.90
C THR A 94 -11.86 7.76 -10.68
N ARG A 95 -12.45 7.99 -9.49
CA ARG A 95 -12.29 7.11 -8.31
C ARG A 95 -12.82 5.70 -8.54
N LYS A 96 -13.90 5.51 -9.29
CA LYS A 96 -14.43 4.16 -9.60
C LYS A 96 -13.46 3.37 -10.46
N ILE A 97 -12.85 4.01 -11.46
CA ILE A 97 -11.79 3.38 -12.27
C ILE A 97 -10.56 3.08 -11.43
N SER A 98 -10.16 4.01 -10.55
CA SER A 98 -9.07 3.80 -9.59
C SER A 98 -9.30 2.56 -8.72
N ASN A 99 -10.52 2.38 -8.21
CA ASN A 99 -10.88 1.21 -7.41
C ASN A 99 -10.87 -0.10 -8.24
N ARG A 100 -11.31 -0.08 -9.51
CA ARG A 100 -11.22 -1.24 -10.41
C ARG A 100 -9.76 -1.66 -10.60
N ILE A 101 -8.87 -0.69 -10.82
CA ILE A 101 -7.42 -0.92 -10.94
C ILE A 101 -6.83 -1.50 -9.65
N LEU A 102 -7.19 -0.96 -8.49
CA LEU A 102 -6.75 -1.50 -7.19
C LEU A 102 -7.18 -2.97 -7.03
N ASN A 103 -8.45 -3.26 -7.30
CA ASN A 103 -9.00 -4.61 -7.20
C ASN A 103 -8.36 -5.57 -8.20
N PHE A 104 -8.02 -5.08 -9.40
CA PHE A 104 -7.26 -5.85 -10.39
C PHE A 104 -5.91 -6.28 -9.82
N ILE A 105 -5.12 -5.35 -9.24
CA ILE A 105 -3.84 -5.68 -8.61
C ILE A 105 -4.07 -6.72 -7.50
N ILE A 106 -4.99 -6.47 -6.57
CA ILE A 106 -5.28 -7.38 -5.44
C ILE A 106 -5.59 -8.80 -5.93
N THR A 107 -6.47 -8.92 -6.93
CA THR A 107 -6.91 -10.22 -7.44
C THR A 107 -5.77 -10.96 -8.13
N HIS A 108 -4.92 -10.25 -8.86
CA HIS A 108 -3.83 -10.86 -9.61
C HIS A 108 -2.57 -11.14 -8.76
N THR A 109 -2.53 -10.61 -7.53
CA THR A 109 -1.42 -10.85 -6.58
C THR A 109 -1.84 -11.72 -5.41
N ILE A 110 -3.09 -12.20 -5.35
CA ILE A 110 -3.61 -12.91 -4.18
C ILE A 110 -2.82 -14.18 -3.84
N ASP A 111 -2.34 -14.88 -4.88
CA ASP A 111 -1.58 -16.11 -4.75
C ASP A 111 -0.06 -15.89 -4.84
N PHE A 112 0.39 -14.64 -4.96
CA PHE A 112 1.81 -14.34 -5.06
C PHE A 112 2.43 -14.39 -3.66
N THR A 113 3.47 -15.21 -3.51
CA THR A 113 4.23 -15.30 -2.25
C THR A 113 5.47 -14.42 -2.24
N GLU A 114 5.89 -13.91 -3.40
CA GLU A 114 7.13 -13.14 -3.57
C GLU A 114 6.86 -11.63 -3.70
N PRO A 115 7.32 -10.78 -2.75
CA PRO A 115 7.11 -9.33 -2.80
C PRO A 115 7.65 -8.66 -4.06
N THR A 116 8.76 -9.15 -4.61
CA THR A 116 9.36 -8.62 -5.86
C THR A 116 8.42 -8.82 -7.06
N ALA A 117 7.76 -9.97 -7.17
CA ALA A 117 6.81 -10.23 -8.27
C ALA A 117 5.58 -9.32 -8.16
N ILE A 118 5.07 -9.11 -6.94
CA ILE A 118 3.96 -8.18 -6.66
C ILE A 118 4.36 -6.75 -7.03
N ASN A 119 5.55 -6.30 -6.62
CA ASN A 119 6.05 -4.97 -6.92
C ASN A 119 6.21 -4.74 -8.45
N ASN A 120 6.73 -5.73 -9.18
CA ASN A 120 6.86 -5.65 -10.63
C ASN A 120 5.51 -5.46 -11.31
N LEU A 121 4.48 -6.22 -10.90
CA LEU A 121 3.13 -6.04 -11.42
C LEU A 121 2.59 -4.63 -11.15
N ILE A 122 2.78 -4.12 -9.93
CA ILE A 122 2.33 -2.77 -9.56
C ILE A 122 2.98 -1.72 -10.47
N ILE A 123 4.29 -1.86 -10.73
CA ILE A 123 5.02 -0.96 -11.63
C ILE A 123 4.45 -1.04 -13.05
N GLU A 124 4.25 -2.24 -13.59
CA GLU A 124 3.67 -2.45 -14.93
C GLU A 124 2.26 -1.85 -15.06
N VAL A 125 1.42 -1.98 -14.03
CA VAL A 125 0.08 -1.36 -13.99
C VAL A 125 0.19 0.16 -13.99
N ILE A 126 1.08 0.75 -13.18
CA ILE A 126 1.29 2.21 -13.16
C ILE A 126 1.77 2.72 -14.52
N GLU A 127 2.67 2.00 -15.18
CA GLU A 127 3.14 2.34 -16.51
C GLU A 127 2.04 2.22 -17.57
N THR A 128 1.20 1.20 -17.47
CA THR A 128 0.03 1.00 -18.35
C THR A 128 -0.94 2.18 -18.24
N ILE A 129 -1.28 2.61 -17.02
CA ILE A 129 -2.14 3.78 -16.79
C ILE A 129 -1.52 5.02 -17.43
N ARG A 130 -0.23 5.27 -17.17
CA ARG A 130 0.49 6.43 -17.73
C ARG A 130 0.46 6.44 -19.26
N ASN A 131 0.65 5.27 -19.89
CA ASN A 131 0.65 5.16 -21.34
C ASN A 131 -0.76 5.36 -21.93
N ALA A 132 -1.79 4.79 -21.31
CA ALA A 132 -3.18 4.99 -21.72
C ALA A 132 -3.58 6.47 -21.63
N MET A 133 -3.22 7.16 -20.54
CA MET A 133 -3.44 8.60 -20.41
C MET A 133 -2.76 9.41 -21.52
N LYS A 134 -1.50 9.08 -21.86
CA LYS A 134 -0.82 9.76 -22.97
C LYS A 134 -1.59 9.63 -24.28
N GLN A 135 -2.21 8.48 -24.55
CA GLN A 135 -3.04 8.30 -25.75
C GLN A 135 -4.29 9.19 -25.72
N LEU A 136 -4.91 9.37 -24.57
CA LEU A 136 -6.08 10.24 -24.40
C LEU A 136 -5.79 11.73 -24.64
N LEU A 137 -4.54 12.14 -24.46
CA LEU A 137 -4.07 13.50 -24.69
C LEU A 137 -3.72 13.79 -26.15
N ILE A 138 -3.55 12.76 -26.98
CA ILE A 138 -3.19 12.96 -28.39
C ILE A 138 -4.33 13.66 -29.13
N GLY A 139 -4.06 14.85 -29.66
CA GLY A 139 -5.04 15.63 -30.42
C GLY A 139 -6.06 16.38 -29.56
N ASN A 140 -5.88 16.39 -28.23
CA ASN A 140 -6.63 17.25 -27.32
C ASN A 140 -5.68 18.29 -26.70
N SER A 141 -6.16 19.52 -26.52
CA SER A 141 -5.36 20.64 -25.99
C SER A 141 -6.09 21.39 -24.87
N ASP A 142 -7.00 20.72 -24.17
CA ASP A 142 -7.74 21.30 -23.04
C ASP A 142 -6.95 21.16 -21.74
N GLU A 143 -6.43 22.29 -21.23
CA GLU A 143 -5.61 22.31 -20.00
C GLU A 143 -6.36 21.81 -18.75
N VAL A 144 -7.70 21.91 -18.71
CA VAL A 144 -8.50 21.44 -17.57
C VAL A 144 -8.64 19.93 -17.66
N TYR A 145 -8.85 19.38 -18.86
CA TYR A 145 -8.85 17.94 -19.08
C TYR A 145 -7.51 17.30 -18.72
N ASP A 146 -6.40 17.91 -19.13
CA ASP A 146 -5.04 17.47 -18.77
C ASP A 146 -4.88 17.40 -17.25
N LYS A 147 -5.30 18.45 -16.53
CA LYS A 147 -5.28 18.49 -15.06
C LYS A 147 -6.15 17.41 -14.41
N VAL A 148 -7.32 17.13 -14.98
CA VAL A 148 -8.22 16.06 -14.47
C VAL A 148 -7.53 14.70 -14.60
N LEU A 149 -6.90 14.41 -15.74
CA LEU A 149 -6.18 13.15 -15.94
C LEU A 149 -4.93 13.04 -15.04
N ASP A 150 -4.18 14.13 -14.88
CA ASP A 150 -3.03 14.16 -13.96
C ASP A 150 -3.44 13.89 -12.51
N ILE A 151 -4.54 14.48 -12.06
CA ILE A 151 -5.07 14.28 -10.71
C ILE A 151 -5.62 12.87 -10.53
N PHE A 152 -6.28 12.31 -11.54
CA PHE A 152 -6.64 10.90 -11.55
C PHE A 152 -5.41 9.99 -11.37
N PHE A 153 -4.33 10.24 -12.10
CA PHE A 153 -3.10 9.45 -11.98
C PHE A 153 -2.47 9.58 -10.60
N PHE A 154 -2.37 10.82 -10.10
CA PHE A 154 -1.80 11.11 -8.80
C PHE A 154 -2.59 10.41 -7.69
N ASN A 155 -3.91 10.56 -7.67
CA ASN A 155 -4.77 9.95 -6.66
C ASN A 155 -4.77 8.42 -6.77
N THR A 156 -4.77 7.86 -7.98
CA THR A 156 -4.67 6.40 -8.17
C THR A 156 -3.35 5.86 -7.65
N ARG A 157 -2.22 6.52 -7.95
CA ARG A 157 -0.92 6.14 -7.37
C ARG A 157 -0.90 6.25 -5.85
N LYS A 158 -1.58 7.25 -5.29
CA LYS A 158 -1.70 7.41 -3.84
C LYS A 158 -2.50 6.26 -3.21
N GLU A 159 -3.61 5.85 -3.82
CA GLU A 159 -4.40 4.70 -3.34
C GLU A 159 -3.61 3.39 -3.46
N ILE A 160 -2.89 3.17 -4.57
CA ILE A 160 -1.99 2.01 -4.74
C ILE A 160 -0.92 2.03 -3.64
N SER A 161 -0.25 3.17 -3.43
CA SER A 161 0.80 3.31 -2.41
C SER A 161 0.26 3.09 -1.00
N ARG A 162 -0.95 3.59 -0.69
CA ARG A 162 -1.61 3.38 0.59
C ARG A 162 -1.87 1.89 0.84
N ARG A 163 -2.21 1.13 -0.21
CA ARG A 163 -2.53 -0.29 -0.10
C ARG A 163 -1.27 -1.18 -0.10
N PHE A 164 -0.29 -0.87 -0.93
CA PHE A 164 0.85 -1.75 -1.25
C PHE A 164 2.22 -1.15 -0.88
N GLY A 165 2.26 -0.01 -0.17
CA GLY A 165 3.52 0.64 0.21
C GLY A 165 4.46 -0.26 1.03
N HIS A 166 3.91 -1.19 1.81
CA HIS A 166 4.67 -2.20 2.55
C HIS A 166 5.43 -3.15 1.62
N ILE A 167 4.87 -3.54 0.48
CA ILE A 167 5.54 -4.41 -0.51
C ILE A 167 6.81 -3.74 -1.05
N LYS A 168 6.76 -2.43 -1.32
CA LYS A 168 7.94 -1.69 -1.76
C LYS A 168 9.03 -1.69 -0.69
N GLN A 169 8.65 -1.48 0.58
CA GLN A 169 9.58 -1.54 1.71
C GLN A 169 10.18 -2.94 1.86
N GLU A 170 9.39 -4.00 1.73
CA GLU A 170 9.87 -5.38 1.72
C GLU A 170 10.87 -5.63 0.60
N VAL A 171 10.64 -5.12 -0.61
CA VAL A 171 11.58 -5.25 -1.73
C VAL A 171 12.86 -4.46 -1.48
N GLU A 172 12.77 -3.23 -0.98
CA GLU A 172 13.95 -2.42 -0.61
C GLU A 172 14.78 -3.15 0.46
N LEU A 173 14.14 -3.74 1.47
CA LEU A 173 14.81 -4.57 2.47
C LEU A 173 15.42 -5.82 1.84
N ILE A 174 14.70 -6.54 0.97
CA ILE A 174 15.24 -7.71 0.26
C ILE A 174 16.45 -7.31 -0.58
N ASP A 175 16.45 -6.15 -1.23
CA ASP A 175 17.57 -5.68 -2.05
C ASP A 175 18.75 -5.20 -1.19
N ASP A 176 18.50 -4.56 -0.05
CA ASP A 176 19.54 -4.13 0.90
C ASP A 176 20.19 -5.32 1.63
N TYR A 177 19.42 -6.38 1.90
CA TYR A 177 19.86 -7.59 2.57
C TYR A 177 20.09 -8.77 1.63
N LYS A 178 20.04 -8.54 0.31
CA LYS A 178 20.05 -9.56 -0.78
C LYS A 178 21.20 -10.56 -0.72
N TYR A 179 22.24 -10.25 0.06
CA TYR A 179 23.43 -11.09 0.24
C TYR A 179 23.92 -11.22 1.68
N ARG A 180 23.27 -10.60 2.69
CA ARG A 180 23.75 -10.64 4.08
C ARG A 180 22.67 -10.28 5.10
N LEU A 181 22.48 -11.15 6.09
CA LEU A 181 21.74 -10.88 7.31
C LEU A 181 22.75 -10.75 8.45
N GLU A 182 23.09 -9.52 8.81
CA GLU A 182 24.10 -9.20 9.83
C GLU A 182 23.49 -9.23 11.23
N PHE A 183 23.97 -10.14 12.07
CA PHE A 183 23.57 -10.24 13.46
C PHE A 183 24.69 -9.76 14.36
N ASP A 184 24.39 -8.80 15.24
CA ASP A 184 25.24 -8.37 16.36
C ASP A 184 25.29 -9.47 17.45
N LEU A 185 25.69 -10.65 17.05
CA LEU A 185 25.83 -11.88 17.83
C LEU A 185 27.13 -12.54 17.37
N ASN A 186 27.86 -13.17 18.29
CA ASN A 186 28.97 -14.03 17.87
C ASN A 186 28.43 -15.34 17.26
N GLN A 187 29.31 -16.18 16.74
CA GLN A 187 28.91 -17.39 16.01
C GLN A 187 28.15 -18.41 16.89
N GLU A 188 28.51 -18.53 18.17
CA GLU A 188 27.85 -19.41 19.14
C GLU A 188 26.45 -18.90 19.48
N GLN A 189 26.29 -17.60 19.65
CA GLN A 189 25.01 -16.94 19.89
C GLN A 189 24.12 -16.98 18.64
N LEU A 190 24.69 -16.84 17.44
CA LEU A 190 23.96 -17.01 16.20
C LEU A 190 23.38 -18.43 16.11
N ALA A 191 24.19 -19.46 16.39
CA ALA A 191 23.69 -20.85 16.43
C ALA A 191 22.57 -21.05 17.47
N ALA A 192 22.67 -20.39 18.63
CA ALA A 192 21.63 -20.41 19.65
C ALA A 192 20.34 -19.72 19.19
N LEU A 193 20.43 -18.60 18.46
CA LEU A 193 19.29 -17.93 17.82
C LEU A 193 18.61 -18.86 16.81
N LEU A 194 19.38 -19.51 15.94
CA LEU A 194 18.86 -20.48 14.96
C LEU A 194 18.12 -21.64 15.64
N PHE A 195 18.65 -22.13 16.77
CA PHE A 195 17.99 -23.16 17.57
C PHE A 195 16.66 -22.68 18.15
N ILE A 196 16.61 -21.46 18.69
CA ILE A 196 15.39 -20.86 19.23
C ILE A 196 14.34 -20.67 18.12
N LEU A 197 14.73 -20.12 16.97
CA LEU A 197 13.83 -19.91 15.83
C LEU A 197 13.26 -21.22 15.30
N ASN A 198 14.10 -22.26 15.19
CA ASN A 198 13.63 -23.58 14.77
C ASN A 198 12.66 -24.19 15.80
N LYS A 199 12.95 -24.06 17.10
CA LYS A 199 12.06 -24.54 18.17
C LYS A 199 10.72 -23.78 18.24
N ALA A 200 10.71 -22.52 17.82
CA ALA A 200 9.51 -21.71 17.78
C ALA A 200 8.63 -22.01 16.55
N GLU A 201 9.00 -22.97 15.70
CA GLU A 201 8.29 -23.33 14.47
C GLU A 201 8.10 -22.14 13.51
N LEU A 202 8.90 -21.07 13.68
CA LEU A 202 8.90 -19.91 12.79
C LEU A 202 9.39 -20.26 11.37
N LEU A 203 9.97 -21.43 11.21
CA LEU A 203 10.53 -21.94 9.97
C LEU A 203 9.84 -23.26 9.68
N ASN A 204 9.09 -23.32 8.58
CA ASN A 204 8.40 -24.52 8.10
C ASN A 204 9.41 -25.57 7.64
N THR A 205 10.03 -26.28 8.59
CA THR A 205 10.83 -27.47 8.29
C THR A 205 9.92 -28.69 8.43
N LEU A 206 9.49 -29.25 7.29
CA LEU A 206 8.56 -30.39 7.22
C LEU A 206 9.16 -31.69 7.77
N ASN A 207 10.47 -31.73 8.04
CA ASN A 207 11.21 -32.90 8.47
C ASN A 207 12.28 -32.54 9.51
N VAL A 208 12.39 -33.35 10.57
CA VAL A 208 13.37 -33.19 11.67
C VAL A 208 14.83 -33.33 11.19
N ASN A 209 15.05 -33.94 10.02
CA ASN A 209 16.34 -34.07 9.36
C ASN A 209 16.58 -33.02 8.26
N ASP A 210 15.68 -32.04 8.11
CA ASP A 210 15.83 -31.00 7.10
C ASP A 210 16.93 -30.00 7.50
N THR A 211 18.08 -30.09 6.81
CA THR A 211 19.21 -29.18 7.01
C THR A 211 19.15 -27.97 6.07
N SER A 212 18.12 -27.83 5.23
CA SER A 212 17.98 -26.74 4.27
C SER A 212 17.98 -25.38 4.96
N PHE A 213 17.38 -25.31 6.15
CA PHE A 213 17.42 -24.12 7.00
C PHE A 213 18.86 -23.76 7.42
N LEU A 214 19.65 -24.74 7.87
CA LEU A 214 21.05 -24.50 8.25
C LEU A 214 21.92 -24.14 7.03
N HIS A 215 21.61 -24.65 5.84
CA HIS A 215 22.27 -24.25 4.59
C HIS A 215 21.91 -22.81 4.20
N PHE A 216 20.64 -22.43 4.29
CA PHE A 216 20.20 -21.05 4.08
C PHE A 216 20.90 -20.10 5.06
N CYS A 217 20.88 -20.41 6.35
CA CYS A 217 21.57 -19.58 7.35
C CYS A 217 23.08 -19.55 7.13
N GLN A 218 23.68 -20.67 6.73
CA GLN A 218 25.09 -20.66 6.37
C GLN A 218 25.36 -19.73 5.21
N GLN A 219 24.51 -19.65 4.19
CA GLN A 219 24.71 -18.84 2.99
C GLN A 219 24.44 -17.35 3.18
N PHE A 220 23.50 -17.00 4.06
CA PHE A 220 23.01 -15.62 4.15
C PHE A 220 23.33 -14.94 5.49
N PHE A 221 23.63 -15.67 6.57
CA PHE A 221 23.78 -15.05 7.89
C PHE A 221 25.24 -14.67 8.14
N TYR A 222 25.45 -13.49 8.70
CA TYR A 222 26.74 -12.98 9.12
C TYR A 222 26.70 -12.71 10.63
N PHE A 223 27.79 -13.05 11.33
CA PHE A 223 27.92 -12.86 12.77
C PHE A 223 29.00 -11.82 13.07
N LYS A 224 28.88 -11.14 14.20
CA LYS A 224 29.88 -10.17 14.64
C LYS A 224 31.14 -10.85 15.14
N PHE A 225 32.27 -10.45 14.58
CA PHE A 225 33.60 -10.86 15.01
C PHE A 225 34.49 -9.64 15.17
N LYS A 226 34.72 -9.22 16.43
CA LYS A 226 35.34 -7.93 16.76
C LYS A 226 34.46 -6.78 16.22
N ASP A 227 35.04 -5.91 15.38
CA ASP A 227 34.37 -4.73 14.81
C ASP A 227 33.84 -4.96 13.38
N ASP A 228 33.83 -6.22 12.91
CA ASP A 228 33.40 -6.58 11.54
C ASP A 228 32.42 -7.76 11.55
N TYR A 229 31.70 -7.94 10.44
CA TYR A 229 30.76 -9.03 10.22
C TYR A 229 31.37 -10.13 9.36
N LYS A 230 31.28 -11.37 9.85
CA LYS A 230 31.86 -12.53 9.18
C LYS A 230 30.82 -13.57 8.85
N HIS A 231 31.03 -14.22 7.71
CA HIS A 231 30.25 -15.36 7.29
C HIS A 231 30.69 -16.63 8.08
N PRO A 232 29.76 -17.55 8.40
CA PRO A 232 30.10 -18.86 8.95
C PRO A 232 31.11 -19.58 8.05
N ASN A 233 32.23 -20.03 8.65
CA ASN A 233 33.35 -20.62 7.92
C ASN A 233 32.95 -21.86 7.09
N SER A 234 31.94 -22.63 7.53
CA SER A 234 31.40 -23.77 6.80
C SER A 234 30.05 -24.22 7.36
N PHE A 235 29.29 -24.99 6.57
CA PHE A 235 28.07 -25.67 7.03
C PHE A 235 28.35 -26.58 8.23
N ARG A 236 29.48 -27.30 8.21
CA ARG A 236 29.88 -28.17 9.32
C ARG A 236 30.01 -27.39 10.63
N THR A 237 30.64 -26.24 10.59
CA THR A 237 30.84 -25.39 11.78
C THR A 237 29.51 -24.89 12.37
N ILE A 238 28.55 -24.47 11.53
CA ILE A 238 27.24 -24.02 12.04
C ILE A 238 26.40 -25.19 12.55
N SER A 239 26.47 -26.34 11.88
CA SER A 239 25.77 -27.57 12.27
C SER A 239 26.27 -28.11 13.61
N ASP A 240 27.59 -28.17 13.82
CA ASP A 240 28.20 -28.63 15.08
C ASP A 240 27.72 -27.76 16.26
N LYS A 241 27.82 -26.42 16.13
CA LYS A 241 27.37 -25.47 17.16
C LYS A 241 25.85 -25.50 17.39
N TYR A 242 25.07 -25.72 16.33
CA TYR A 242 23.62 -25.91 16.44
C TYR A 242 23.28 -27.19 17.22
N ASN A 243 23.98 -28.28 16.93
CA ASN A 243 23.81 -29.56 17.63
C ASN A 243 24.26 -29.50 19.09
N GLU A 244 25.29 -28.71 19.41
CA GLU A 244 25.65 -28.42 20.81
C GLU A 244 24.52 -27.71 21.56
N CYS A 245 23.80 -26.78 20.91
CA CYS A 245 22.61 -26.15 21.49
C CYS A 245 21.49 -27.19 21.70
N LYS A 246 21.24 -28.05 20.70
CA LYS A 246 20.24 -29.12 20.77
C LYS A 246 20.55 -30.15 21.87
N GLY A 247 21.83 -30.47 22.07
CA GLY A 247 22.33 -31.39 23.10
C GLY A 247 22.45 -30.77 24.50
N GLY A 248 22.12 -29.49 24.67
CA GLY A 248 22.18 -28.81 25.97
C GLY A 248 23.59 -28.42 26.43
N LEU A 249 24.59 -28.46 25.54
CA LEU A 249 25.97 -28.07 25.84
C LEU A 249 26.19 -26.55 25.80
N ASN A 250 25.28 -25.80 25.17
CA ASN A 250 25.41 -24.36 24.93
C ASN A 250 24.31 -23.50 25.58
N ILE A 251 23.83 -23.91 26.76
CA ILE A 251 22.70 -23.28 27.47
C ILE A 251 22.92 -21.78 27.72
N LYS A 252 24.15 -21.38 28.09
CA LYS A 252 24.49 -19.98 28.38
C LYS A 252 24.21 -19.03 27.21
N ASN A 253 24.51 -19.44 25.98
CA ASN A 253 24.25 -18.60 24.80
C ASN A 253 22.77 -18.61 24.41
N VAL A 254 22.06 -19.72 24.65
CA VAL A 254 20.59 -19.79 24.49
C VAL A 254 19.91 -18.78 25.40
N ASP A 255 20.30 -18.72 26.68
CA ASP A 255 19.71 -17.79 27.64
C ASP A 255 20.03 -16.33 27.30
N PHE A 256 21.28 -16.04 26.93
CA PHE A 256 21.67 -14.70 26.47
C PHE A 256 20.83 -14.22 25.28
N VAL A 257 20.64 -15.07 24.26
CA VAL A 257 19.86 -14.70 23.07
C VAL A 257 18.39 -14.50 23.43
N LYS A 258 17.82 -15.33 24.31
CA LYS A 258 16.45 -15.12 24.80
C LYS A 258 16.30 -13.78 25.51
N GLU A 259 17.24 -13.39 26.36
CA GLU A 259 17.23 -12.08 27.01
C GLU A 259 17.29 -10.94 25.99
N LYS A 260 18.18 -11.04 24.99
CA LYS A 260 18.32 -10.02 23.94
C LYS A 260 17.04 -9.91 23.09
N LEU A 261 16.44 -11.04 22.71
CA LEU A 261 15.15 -11.09 22.00
C LEU A 261 14.02 -10.48 22.83
N ASN A 262 13.89 -10.86 24.10
CA ASN A 262 12.87 -10.32 25.01
C ASN A 262 13.00 -8.81 25.19
N LYS A 263 14.22 -8.27 25.17
CA LYS A 263 14.44 -6.82 25.22
C LYS A 263 14.00 -6.16 23.92
N ALA A 264 14.48 -6.67 22.78
CA ALA A 264 14.13 -6.11 21.47
C ALA A 264 12.61 -6.14 21.18
N LEU A 265 11.92 -7.20 21.61
CA LEU A 265 10.46 -7.34 21.46
C LEU A 265 9.65 -6.44 22.40
N LYS A 266 10.22 -5.94 23.50
CA LYS A 266 9.57 -4.96 24.38
C LYS A 266 9.67 -3.53 23.84
N ASP A 267 10.66 -3.28 23.00
CA ASP A 267 10.93 -1.98 22.38
C ASP A 267 10.15 -1.81 21.04
N LEU A 268 9.40 -2.84 20.63
CA LEU A 268 8.48 -2.88 19.47
C LEU A 268 7.02 -2.67 19.93
#